data_AF-A0A7W6U1K9-F1
#
_entry.id   AF-A0A7W6U1K9-F1
#
_cell.length_a   1.000
_cell.length_b   1.000
_cell.length_c   1.000
_cell.angle_alpha   90.00
_cell.angle_beta   90.00
_cell.angle_gamma   90.00
#
_symmetry.space_group_name_H-M   'P 1'
#
loop_
_entity.id
_entity.type
_entity.pdbx_description
1 polymer ?
#
loop_
_entity_poly.entity_id
_entity_poly.type
_entity_poly.pdbx_seq_one_letter_code
_entity_poly.pdbx_strand_id
1 'polypeptide(L)'
;TLANGFDGLGTEFVYNKTKVVSQVARLKKWLDDGVMQIAGQGFSPEQLFTSGRCSTFVNSTASHGNIERNATINWSATFLPHESDINPPLNSTIGGGAIWVMKGHTPERYEAVAAFLDFVAQPETQVWWHGATGYVPATNRAYALARERGYYKDHPTREIAVLQLSRGTPNENSRGFRFGNFVQTMLAQRQEVEAVFAGQKQPQQAMDDAVKRGNEILRQFEKLNAGKTPETERP
;
A
#
# COMPACT_ATOMS: atom_id res chain seq x y z
N THR A 1 14.88 14.18 3.73
CA THR A 1 14.38 13.48 2.54
C THR A 1 15.52 12.60 2.04
N LEU A 2 15.28 11.37 1.62
CA LEU A 2 15.95 10.86 0.42
C LEU A 2 14.88 10.31 -0.53
N ALA A 3 13.82 11.11 -0.66
CA ALA A 3 12.53 10.84 -1.29
C ALA A 3 12.05 9.41 -1.02
N ASN A 4 11.90 9.03 0.25
CA ASN A 4 11.56 7.66 0.67
C ASN A 4 12.38 6.56 -0.03
N GLY A 5 13.69 6.77 -0.21
CA GLY A 5 14.60 5.81 -0.86
C GLY A 5 14.65 5.87 -2.40
N PHE A 6 13.87 6.74 -3.03
CA PHE A 6 13.99 7.01 -4.47
C PHE A 6 15.31 7.70 -4.83
N ASP A 7 15.85 8.52 -3.93
CA ASP A 7 17.04 9.34 -4.23
C ASP A 7 18.32 8.79 -3.58
N GLY A 8 18.25 7.66 -2.87
CA GLY A 8 19.44 6.98 -2.38
C GLY A 8 19.21 5.98 -1.26
N LEU A 9 20.20 5.11 -1.05
CA LEU A 9 20.20 4.09 0.01
C LEU A 9 20.42 4.66 1.41
N GLY A 10 20.87 5.91 1.51
CA GLY A 10 21.08 6.63 2.77
C GLY A 10 19.79 7.05 3.49
N THR A 11 18.60 6.75 2.95
CA THR A 11 17.32 7.17 3.53
C THR A 11 17.15 6.62 4.95
N GLU A 12 16.36 7.32 5.77
CA GLU A 12 16.07 6.91 7.14
C GLU A 12 14.58 7.02 7.43
N PHE A 13 14.08 6.11 8.27
CA PHE A 13 12.77 6.24 8.87
C PHE A 13 12.79 7.32 9.95
N VAL A 14 11.74 8.14 9.97
CA VAL A 14 11.55 9.24 10.93
C VAL A 14 10.13 9.29 11.49
N TYR A 15 9.31 8.26 11.24
CA TYR A 15 7.88 8.26 11.57
C TYR A 15 7.62 8.35 13.09
N ASN A 16 8.58 7.98 13.93
CA ASN A 16 8.53 8.16 15.39
C ASN A 16 8.52 9.63 15.85
N LYS A 17 8.81 10.58 14.95
CA LYS A 17 8.75 12.03 15.19
C LYS A 17 7.49 12.67 14.58
N THR A 18 6.53 11.85 14.13
CA THR A 18 5.35 12.31 13.38
C THR A 18 4.06 11.91 14.09
N LYS A 19 2.92 12.23 13.47
CA LYS A 19 1.59 11.84 13.94
C LYS A 19 1.39 10.32 14.05
N VAL A 20 2.25 9.49 13.45
CA VAL A 20 2.20 8.03 13.56
C VAL A 20 2.22 7.57 15.02
N VAL A 21 2.97 8.23 15.91
CA VAL A 21 2.96 7.88 17.35
C VAL A 21 1.57 8.07 17.95
N SER A 22 0.93 9.20 17.66
CA SER A 22 -0.44 9.48 18.13
C SER A 22 -1.47 8.55 17.51
N GLN A 23 -1.25 8.09 16.26
CA GLN A 23 -2.10 7.09 15.61
C GLN A 23 -1.99 5.74 16.31
N VAL A 24 -0.78 5.27 16.61
CA VAL A 24 -0.58 4.01 17.37
C VAL A 24 -1.22 4.10 18.76
N ALA A 25 -1.08 5.23 19.45
CA ALA A 25 -1.75 5.47 20.73
C ALA A 25 -3.28 5.42 20.61
N ARG A 26 -3.85 6.01 19.55
CA ARG A 26 -5.29 5.99 19.26
C ARG A 26 -5.79 4.58 18.97
N LEU A 27 -5.06 3.79 18.18
CA LEU A 27 -5.39 2.40 17.89
C LEU A 27 -5.36 1.55 19.17
N LYS A 28 -4.37 1.75 20.05
CA LYS A 28 -4.35 1.08 21.36
C LYS A 28 -5.57 1.44 22.19
N LYS A 29 -5.93 2.73 22.25
CA LYS A 29 -7.15 3.16 22.96
C LYS A 29 -8.41 2.50 22.38
N TRP A 30 -8.56 2.44 21.06
CA TRP A 30 -9.70 1.76 20.45
C TRP A 30 -9.74 0.27 20.76
N LEU A 31 -8.57 -0.38 20.87
CA LEU A 31 -8.50 -1.77 21.31
C LEU A 31 -8.96 -1.92 22.76
N ASP A 32 -8.48 -1.07 23.66
CA ASP A 32 -8.82 -1.10 25.10
C ASP A 32 -10.29 -0.77 25.36
N ASP A 33 -10.85 0.17 24.61
CA ASP A 33 -12.25 0.56 24.70
C ASP A 33 -13.20 -0.44 24.01
N GLY A 34 -12.69 -1.48 23.36
CA GLY A 34 -13.49 -2.46 22.61
C GLY A 34 -14.09 -1.93 21.30
N VAL A 35 -13.59 -0.79 20.79
CA VAL A 35 -13.99 -0.19 19.51
C VAL A 35 -13.31 -0.88 18.32
N MET A 36 -12.09 -1.38 18.52
CA MET A 36 -11.30 -2.12 17.54
C MET A 36 -10.97 -3.51 18.06
N GLN A 37 -10.93 -4.50 17.18
CA GLN A 37 -10.40 -5.83 17.47
C GLN A 37 -9.30 -6.20 16.49
N ILE A 38 -8.33 -6.98 16.95
CA ILE A 38 -7.33 -7.59 16.08
C ILE A 38 -7.91 -8.91 15.57
N ALA A 39 -8.11 -9.03 14.26
CA ALA A 39 -8.59 -10.25 13.61
C ALA A 39 -7.46 -10.96 12.86
N GLY A 40 -7.63 -12.25 12.59
CA GLY A 40 -6.60 -13.11 11.95
C GLY A 40 -6.35 -14.44 12.66
N GLN A 41 -6.81 -14.60 13.91
CA GLN A 41 -6.89 -15.89 14.60
C GLN A 41 -8.34 -16.40 14.51
N GLY A 42 -8.59 -17.40 13.66
CA GLY A 42 -9.93 -17.94 13.38
C GLY A 42 -10.60 -17.28 12.18
N PHE A 43 -11.09 -16.05 12.33
CA PHE A 43 -11.72 -15.29 11.23
C PHE A 43 -10.81 -14.18 10.71
N SER A 44 -10.80 -13.99 9.39
CA SER A 44 -10.16 -12.83 8.76
C SER A 44 -11.00 -11.56 8.99
N PRO A 45 -10.39 -10.35 8.96
CA PRO A 45 -11.16 -9.10 9.00
C PRO A 45 -12.28 -9.04 7.94
N GLU A 46 -12.03 -9.60 6.76
CA GLU A 46 -12.99 -9.65 5.64
C GLU A 46 -14.20 -10.54 5.96
N GLN A 47 -13.99 -11.70 6.60
CA GLN A 47 -15.09 -12.57 7.04
C GLN A 47 -15.94 -11.92 8.14
N LEU A 48 -15.30 -11.19 9.06
CA LEU A 48 -16.02 -10.46 10.10
C LEU A 48 -16.86 -9.33 9.51
N PHE A 49 -16.35 -8.61 8.51
CA PHE A 49 -17.10 -7.58 7.82
C PHE A 49 -18.27 -8.14 7.01
N THR A 50 -18.00 -9.13 6.14
CA THR A 50 -19.02 -9.72 5.26
C THR A 50 -20.16 -10.40 6.02
N SER A 51 -19.90 -10.90 7.24
CA SER A 51 -20.94 -11.46 8.13
C SER A 51 -21.68 -10.42 8.99
N GLY A 52 -21.31 -9.14 8.92
CA GLY A 52 -21.90 -8.07 9.74
C GLY A 52 -21.38 -7.99 11.18
N ARG A 53 -20.38 -8.80 11.55
CA ARG A 53 -19.75 -8.77 12.88
C ARG A 53 -18.74 -7.64 13.06
N CYS A 54 -18.31 -7.02 11.96
CA CYS A 54 -17.44 -5.85 11.94
C CYS A 54 -18.09 -4.78 11.07
N SER A 55 -18.34 -3.58 11.63
CA SER A 55 -19.00 -2.49 10.89
C SER A 55 -18.09 -1.81 9.89
N THR A 56 -16.77 -1.81 10.12
CA THR A 56 -15.79 -1.10 9.29
C THR A 56 -14.45 -1.80 9.39
N PHE A 57 -13.78 -1.98 8.25
CA PHE A 57 -12.44 -2.51 8.17
C PHE A 57 -11.66 -1.82 7.06
N VAL A 58 -10.34 -1.84 7.15
CA VAL A 58 -9.44 -1.31 6.12
C VAL A 58 -8.73 -2.49 5.47
N ASN A 59 -8.87 -2.64 4.15
CA ASN A 59 -8.25 -3.73 3.41
C ASN A 59 -7.90 -3.32 1.98
N SER A 60 -7.19 -4.21 1.26
CA SER A 60 -6.89 -4.07 -0.16
C SER A 60 -8.17 -3.89 -0.98
N THR A 61 -8.11 -3.04 -2.01
CA THR A 61 -9.22 -2.87 -2.95
C THR A 61 -9.53 -4.15 -3.72
N ALA A 62 -8.57 -5.08 -3.83
CA ALA A 62 -8.77 -6.41 -4.40
C ALA A 62 -9.83 -7.24 -3.65
N SER A 63 -10.12 -6.92 -2.38
CA SER A 63 -11.20 -7.57 -1.62
C SER A 63 -12.59 -7.22 -2.11
N HIS A 64 -12.79 -6.14 -2.90
CA HIS A 64 -14.12 -5.73 -3.36
C HIS A 64 -14.88 -6.86 -4.05
N GLY A 65 -14.22 -7.62 -4.93
CA GLY A 65 -14.88 -8.73 -5.63
C GLY A 65 -15.36 -9.83 -4.67
N ASN A 66 -14.64 -10.08 -3.58
CA ASN A 66 -15.08 -11.02 -2.55
C ASN A 66 -16.25 -10.45 -1.74
N ILE A 67 -16.13 -9.20 -1.30
CA ILE A 67 -17.16 -8.50 -0.53
C ILE A 67 -18.48 -8.44 -1.31
N GLU A 68 -18.45 -8.06 -2.59
CA GLU A 68 -19.62 -8.03 -3.48
C GLU A 68 -20.34 -9.37 -3.57
N ARG A 69 -19.60 -10.49 -3.54
CA ARG A 69 -20.17 -11.84 -3.63
C ARG A 69 -20.68 -12.37 -2.30
N ASN A 70 -20.04 -12.02 -1.19
CA ASN A 70 -20.21 -12.72 0.08
C ASN A 70 -20.82 -11.87 1.20
N ALA A 71 -20.88 -10.54 1.07
CA ALA A 71 -21.45 -9.70 2.11
C ALA A 71 -22.95 -9.99 2.28
N THR A 72 -23.36 -10.28 3.52
CA THR A 72 -24.77 -10.44 3.92
C THR A 72 -25.37 -9.14 4.45
N ILE A 73 -24.61 -8.05 4.37
CA ILE A 73 -24.97 -6.71 4.82
C ILE A 73 -24.97 -5.72 3.64
N ASN A 74 -25.75 -4.65 3.77
CA ASN A 74 -25.53 -3.48 2.93
C ASN A 74 -24.19 -2.85 3.30
N TRP A 75 -23.36 -2.61 2.31
CA TRP A 75 -22.02 -2.09 2.52
C TRP A 75 -21.69 -0.98 1.51
N SER A 76 -20.66 -0.21 1.84
CA SER A 76 -20.08 0.80 0.96
C SER A 76 -18.57 0.90 1.22
N ALA A 77 -17.87 1.64 0.37
CA ALA A 77 -16.48 2.00 0.54
C ALA A 77 -16.33 3.52 0.58
N THR A 78 -15.35 3.99 1.34
CA THR A 78 -14.98 5.40 1.39
C THR A 78 -13.47 5.53 1.48
N PHE A 79 -12.99 6.77 1.39
CA PHE A 79 -11.60 7.09 1.52
C PHE A 79 -11.06 6.72 2.91
N LEU A 80 -9.78 6.40 2.98
CA LEU A 80 -9.03 6.25 4.22
C LEU A 80 -9.21 7.51 5.08
N PRO A 81 -9.47 7.34 6.39
CA PRO A 81 -9.47 8.46 7.31
C PRO A 81 -8.06 9.05 7.40
N HIS A 82 -7.98 10.36 7.63
CA HIS A 82 -6.73 11.07 7.87
C HIS A 82 -6.86 11.98 9.09
N GLU A 83 -5.72 12.45 9.60
CA GLU A 83 -5.70 13.41 10.70
C GLU A 83 -6.34 14.74 10.23
N SER A 84 -7.28 15.27 11.01
CA SER A 84 -8.15 16.38 10.61
C SER A 84 -7.40 17.69 10.34
N ASP A 85 -6.22 17.85 10.93
CA ASP A 85 -5.34 19.00 10.72
C ASP A 85 -4.43 18.86 9.49
N ILE A 86 -4.49 17.73 8.78
CA ILE A 86 -3.89 17.55 7.46
C ILE A 86 -4.93 17.89 6.40
N ASN A 87 -4.94 19.15 5.96
CA ASN A 87 -5.86 19.66 4.96
C ASN A 87 -5.10 20.53 3.93
N PRO A 88 -5.18 20.23 2.62
CA PRO A 88 -5.89 19.10 2.02
C PRO A 88 -5.24 17.74 2.33
N PRO A 89 -6.00 16.63 2.32
CA PRO A 89 -5.43 15.29 2.42
C PRO A 89 -4.52 14.98 1.24
N LEU A 90 -3.47 14.21 1.49
CA LEU A 90 -2.55 13.72 0.47
C LEU A 90 -3.08 12.44 -0.21
N ASN A 91 -2.42 12.06 -1.31
CA ASN A 91 -2.64 10.79 -1.98
C ASN A 91 -2.32 9.58 -1.09
N SER A 92 -2.99 8.45 -1.34
CA SER A 92 -2.52 7.15 -0.86
C SER A 92 -1.38 6.61 -1.74
N THR A 93 -0.70 5.56 -1.28
CA THR A 93 0.29 4.83 -2.07
C THR A 93 -0.31 3.55 -2.67
N ILE A 94 0.26 3.09 -3.77
CA ILE A 94 -0.12 1.81 -4.39
C ILE A 94 0.52 0.64 -3.63
N GLY A 95 -0.13 -0.53 -3.68
CA GLY A 95 0.44 -1.82 -3.29
C GLY A 95 0.40 -2.81 -4.47
N GLY A 96 0.45 -4.11 -4.18
CA GLY A 96 0.33 -5.15 -5.21
C GLY A 96 1.66 -5.56 -5.83
N GLY A 97 1.62 -6.08 -7.05
CA GLY A 97 2.77 -6.61 -7.78
C GLY A 97 3.17 -5.72 -8.96
N ALA A 98 4.40 -5.91 -9.43
CA ALA A 98 4.92 -5.32 -10.65
C ALA A 98 5.52 -6.41 -11.55
N ILE A 99 5.49 -6.20 -12.86
CA ILE A 99 6.14 -7.07 -13.83
C ILE A 99 7.56 -6.54 -14.04
N TRP A 100 8.56 -7.37 -13.73
CA TRP A 100 9.98 -7.04 -13.93
C TRP A 100 10.55 -7.83 -15.09
N VAL A 101 11.38 -7.17 -15.91
CA VAL A 101 12.11 -7.81 -17.01
C VAL A 101 13.49 -8.20 -16.50
N MET A 102 13.83 -9.49 -16.62
CA MET A 102 15.12 -10.02 -16.19
C MET A 102 16.20 -9.74 -17.24
N LYS A 103 17.43 -9.48 -16.79
CA LYS A 103 18.60 -9.34 -17.67
C LYS A 103 19.07 -10.70 -18.23
N GLY A 104 19.92 -10.66 -19.25
CA GLY A 104 20.58 -11.85 -19.81
C GLY A 104 19.75 -12.61 -20.86
N HIS A 105 18.82 -11.93 -21.54
CA HIS A 105 18.04 -12.49 -22.64
C HIS A 105 18.46 -11.92 -24.00
N THR A 106 18.07 -12.61 -25.08
CA THR A 106 18.37 -12.17 -26.46
C THR A 106 17.49 -10.99 -26.87
N PRO A 107 17.90 -10.19 -27.87
CA PRO A 107 17.09 -9.08 -28.38
C PRO A 107 15.66 -9.51 -28.76
N GLU A 108 15.49 -10.65 -29.41
CA GLU A 108 14.18 -11.17 -29.86
C GLU A 108 13.26 -11.49 -28.66
N ARG A 109 13.83 -11.96 -27.54
CA ARG A 109 13.06 -12.16 -26.31
C ARG A 109 12.64 -10.84 -25.69
N TYR A 110 13.50 -9.82 -25.70
CA TYR A 110 13.11 -8.51 -25.21
C TYR A 110 12.04 -7.85 -26.09
N GLU A 111 12.07 -8.06 -27.41
CA GLU A 111 10.98 -7.62 -28.31
C GLU A 111 9.64 -8.30 -27.95
N ALA A 112 9.64 -9.62 -27.72
CA ALA A 112 8.44 -10.33 -27.28
C ALA A 112 7.92 -9.84 -25.91
N VAL A 113 8.82 -9.59 -24.96
CA VAL A 113 8.46 -9.03 -23.65
C VAL A 113 7.89 -7.62 -23.80
N ALA A 114 8.46 -6.77 -24.65
CA ALA A 114 7.95 -5.44 -24.93
C ALA A 114 6.54 -5.49 -25.53
N ALA A 115 6.29 -6.38 -26.50
CA ALA A 115 4.97 -6.60 -27.09
C ALA A 115 3.94 -7.05 -26.04
N PHE A 116 4.34 -7.92 -25.11
CA PHE A 116 3.46 -8.34 -24.01
C PHE A 116 3.15 -7.20 -23.04
N LEU A 117 4.15 -6.39 -22.64
CA LEU A 117 3.93 -5.24 -21.77
C LEU A 117 3.04 -4.18 -22.43
N ASP A 118 3.19 -3.96 -23.73
CA ASP A 118 2.30 -3.08 -24.50
C ASP A 118 0.85 -3.60 -24.47
N PHE A 119 0.64 -4.89 -24.78
CA PHE A 119 -0.67 -5.53 -24.70
C PHE A 119 -1.32 -5.39 -23.32
N VAL A 120 -0.55 -5.63 -22.25
CA VAL A 120 -1.03 -5.49 -20.87
C VAL A 120 -1.41 -4.04 -20.55
N ALA A 121 -0.69 -3.06 -21.09
CA ALA A 121 -0.94 -1.63 -20.87
C ALA A 121 -2.09 -1.06 -21.72
N GLN A 122 -2.59 -1.80 -22.72
CA GLN A 122 -3.70 -1.35 -23.57
C GLN A 122 -4.94 -0.99 -22.72
N PRO A 123 -5.65 0.11 -23.05
CA PRO A 123 -6.80 0.58 -22.27
C PRO A 123 -7.87 -0.50 -22.06
N GLU A 124 -8.19 -1.26 -23.10
CA GLU A 124 -9.20 -2.32 -23.07
C GLU A 124 -8.80 -3.46 -22.14
N THR A 125 -7.54 -3.89 -22.22
CA THR A 125 -6.96 -4.91 -21.33
C THR A 125 -7.00 -4.45 -19.87
N GLN A 126 -6.64 -3.19 -19.62
CA GLN A 126 -6.66 -2.60 -18.27
C GLN A 126 -8.09 -2.41 -17.73
N VAL A 127 -9.05 -2.01 -18.56
CA VAL A 127 -10.47 -1.91 -18.15
C VAL A 127 -11.02 -3.29 -17.80
N TRP A 128 -10.72 -4.31 -18.60
CA TRP A 128 -11.09 -5.70 -18.29
C TRP A 128 -10.45 -6.16 -16.98
N TRP A 129 -9.13 -5.96 -16.81
CA TRP A 129 -8.41 -6.34 -15.59
C TRP A 129 -8.98 -5.64 -14.35
N HIS A 130 -9.24 -4.34 -14.45
CA HIS A 130 -9.85 -3.54 -13.38
C HIS A 130 -11.19 -4.13 -12.94
N GLY A 131 -12.08 -4.43 -13.89
CA GLY A 131 -13.39 -5.03 -13.62
C GLY A 131 -13.29 -6.44 -13.04
N ALA A 132 -12.42 -7.28 -13.61
CA ALA A 132 -12.29 -8.68 -13.21
C ALA A 132 -11.68 -8.85 -11.80
N THR A 133 -10.80 -7.94 -11.37
CA THR A 133 -9.98 -8.14 -10.17
C THR A 133 -10.23 -7.12 -9.06
N GLY A 134 -10.67 -5.91 -9.39
CA GLY A 134 -10.72 -4.78 -8.46
C GLY A 134 -9.41 -4.06 -8.20
N TYR A 135 -8.31 -4.42 -8.89
CA TYR A 135 -7.14 -3.55 -8.96
C TYR A 135 -7.46 -2.27 -9.72
N VAL A 136 -6.87 -1.15 -9.32
CA VAL A 136 -7.03 0.12 -10.05
C VAL A 136 -6.42 0.02 -11.47
N PRO A 137 -6.96 0.75 -12.46
CA PRO A 137 -6.34 0.82 -13.78
C PRO A 137 -4.93 1.40 -13.70
N ALA A 138 -3.96 0.79 -14.39
CA ALA A 138 -2.57 1.25 -14.36
C ALA A 138 -2.33 2.56 -15.16
N THR A 139 -3.28 2.97 -16.00
CA THR A 139 -3.14 4.14 -16.88
C THR A 139 -4.33 5.09 -16.79
N ASN A 140 -4.07 6.38 -16.94
CA ASN A 140 -5.13 7.41 -17.00
C ASN A 140 -6.10 7.20 -18.16
N ARG A 141 -5.62 6.65 -19.29
CA ARG A 141 -6.45 6.34 -20.45
C ARG A 141 -7.44 5.21 -20.14
N ALA A 142 -7.02 4.16 -19.44
CA ALA A 142 -7.91 3.09 -19.01
C ALA A 142 -8.96 3.58 -18.00
N TYR A 143 -8.57 4.44 -17.06
CA TYR A 143 -9.51 5.08 -16.14
C TYR A 143 -10.56 5.93 -16.88
N ALA A 144 -10.12 6.78 -17.81
CA ALA A 144 -11.03 7.58 -18.63
C ALA A 144 -12.01 6.71 -19.43
N LEU A 145 -11.51 5.63 -20.04
CA LEU A 145 -12.33 4.67 -20.78
C LEU A 145 -13.35 3.95 -19.88
N ALA A 146 -12.98 3.53 -18.68
CA ALA A 146 -13.90 2.95 -17.71
C ALA A 146 -15.00 3.96 -17.29
N ARG A 147 -14.65 5.22 -17.08
CA ARG A 147 -15.62 6.29 -16.80
C ARG A 147 -16.59 6.52 -17.97
N GLU A 148 -16.06 6.63 -19.19
CA GLU A 148 -16.85 6.82 -20.41
C GLU A 148 -17.88 5.68 -20.59
N ARG A 149 -17.46 4.45 -20.33
CA ARG A 149 -18.32 3.26 -20.39
C ARG A 149 -19.31 3.12 -19.24
N GLY A 150 -19.33 4.06 -18.29
CA GLY A 150 -20.27 4.06 -17.17
C GLY A 150 -19.90 3.12 -16.02
N TYR A 151 -18.72 2.50 -16.03
CA TYR A 151 -18.33 1.48 -15.03
C TYR A 151 -18.49 1.97 -13.58
N TYR A 152 -18.11 3.22 -13.29
CA TYR A 152 -18.19 3.78 -11.94
C TYR A 152 -19.59 4.29 -11.57
N LYS A 153 -20.52 4.41 -12.53
CA LYS A 153 -21.94 4.64 -12.22
C LYS A 153 -22.57 3.35 -11.67
N ASP A 154 -22.20 2.22 -12.27
CA ASP A 154 -22.69 0.90 -11.86
C ASP A 154 -21.95 0.37 -10.62
N HIS A 155 -20.67 0.76 -10.46
CA HIS A 155 -19.80 0.33 -9.37
C HIS A 155 -19.13 1.53 -8.65
N PRO A 156 -19.90 2.40 -7.96
CA PRO A 156 -19.40 3.66 -7.40
C PRO A 156 -18.29 3.48 -6.36
N THR A 157 -18.32 2.39 -5.59
CA THR A 157 -17.29 2.08 -4.59
C THR A 157 -15.92 1.81 -5.22
N ARG A 158 -15.88 1.38 -6.49
CA ARG A 158 -14.64 1.06 -7.22
C ARG A 158 -13.86 2.32 -7.62
N GLU A 159 -14.51 3.46 -7.79
CA GLU A 159 -13.85 4.72 -8.17
C GLU A 159 -13.06 5.33 -7.00
N ILE A 160 -13.48 5.08 -5.77
CA ILE A 160 -12.90 5.67 -4.54
C ILE A 160 -11.39 5.43 -4.47
N ALA A 161 -10.94 4.23 -4.83
CA ALA A 161 -9.51 3.89 -4.83
C ALA A 161 -8.71 4.74 -5.84
N VAL A 162 -9.26 4.93 -7.04
CA VAL A 162 -8.63 5.76 -8.09
C VAL A 162 -8.59 7.21 -7.62
N LEU A 163 -9.72 7.72 -7.12
CA LEU A 163 -9.80 9.08 -6.59
C LEU A 163 -8.82 9.30 -5.44
N GLN A 164 -8.63 8.32 -4.56
CA GLN A 164 -7.71 8.42 -3.44
C GLN A 164 -6.24 8.47 -3.86
N LEU A 165 -5.87 7.66 -4.85
CA LEU A 165 -4.53 7.68 -5.44
C LEU A 165 -4.24 8.98 -6.17
N SER A 166 -5.27 9.60 -6.75
CA SER A 166 -5.18 10.87 -7.50
C SER A 166 -5.42 12.12 -6.64
N ARG A 167 -5.46 12.01 -5.30
CA ARG A 167 -5.65 13.18 -4.42
C ARG A 167 -4.44 14.10 -4.42
N GLY A 168 -4.67 15.35 -4.80
CA GLY A 168 -3.64 16.39 -4.76
C GLY A 168 -2.46 16.09 -5.69
N THR A 169 -1.36 16.80 -5.48
CA THR A 169 -0.11 16.58 -6.20
C THR A 169 0.86 15.84 -5.29
N PRO A 170 1.34 14.63 -5.66
CA PRO A 170 2.32 13.92 -4.84
C PRO A 170 3.61 14.73 -4.65
N ASN A 171 4.12 14.75 -3.43
CA ASN A 171 5.43 15.31 -3.10
C ASN A 171 6.49 14.20 -2.97
N GLU A 172 7.75 14.56 -2.71
CA GLU A 172 8.87 13.61 -2.56
C GLU A 172 8.58 12.46 -1.59
N ASN A 173 7.79 12.72 -0.56
CA ASN A 173 7.48 11.76 0.50
C ASN A 173 6.08 11.12 0.37
N SER A 174 5.28 11.51 -0.64
CA SER A 174 3.95 10.91 -0.88
C SER A 174 3.85 10.18 -2.22
N ARG A 175 4.80 10.34 -3.14
CA ARG A 175 4.83 9.60 -4.43
C ARG A 175 5.05 8.09 -4.30
N GLY A 176 5.40 7.60 -3.11
CA GLY A 176 5.66 6.19 -2.83
C GLY A 176 6.91 6.01 -1.96
N PHE A 177 7.47 4.81 -1.99
CA PHE A 177 8.70 4.47 -1.29
C PHE A 177 9.48 3.38 -2.03
N ARG A 178 10.79 3.34 -1.81
CA ARG A 178 11.73 2.34 -2.34
C ARG A 178 12.77 2.00 -1.29
N PHE A 179 12.43 1.08 -0.40
CA PHE A 179 13.28 0.66 0.70
C PHE A 179 13.90 -0.71 0.43
N GLY A 180 15.22 -0.84 0.61
CA GLY A 180 15.88 -2.13 0.65
C GLY A 180 15.42 -2.94 1.86
N ASN A 181 15.27 -4.26 1.70
CA ASN A 181 14.77 -5.15 2.77
C ASN A 181 13.43 -4.70 3.38
N PHE A 182 12.52 -4.13 2.56
CA PHE A 182 11.25 -3.57 3.01
C PHE A 182 10.37 -4.56 3.80
N VAL A 183 10.38 -5.85 3.43
CA VAL A 183 9.59 -6.87 4.14
C VAL A 183 10.03 -7.00 5.60
N GLN A 184 11.34 -6.95 5.84
CA GLN A 184 11.93 -7.03 7.17
C GLN A 184 11.66 -5.76 7.98
N THR A 185 11.72 -4.57 7.37
CA THR A 185 11.39 -3.32 8.05
C THR A 185 9.92 -3.28 8.46
N MET A 186 9.00 -3.75 7.60
CA MET A 186 7.58 -3.90 7.91
C MET A 186 7.34 -4.91 9.04
N LEU A 187 8.05 -6.03 9.05
CA LEU A 187 7.95 -7.01 10.13
C LEU A 187 8.39 -6.40 11.48
N ALA A 188 9.50 -5.66 11.50
CA ALA A 188 9.98 -4.98 12.68
C ALA A 188 8.96 -3.96 13.19
N GLN A 189 8.43 -3.10 12.31
CA GLN A 189 7.39 -2.14 12.68
C GLN A 189 6.15 -2.82 13.26
N ARG A 190 5.66 -3.89 12.60
CA ARG A 190 4.49 -4.63 13.06
C ARG A 190 4.68 -5.18 14.47
N GLN A 191 5.81 -5.82 14.75
CA GLN A 191 6.10 -6.41 16.07
C GLN A 191 6.10 -5.34 17.17
N GLU A 192 6.61 -4.14 16.89
CA GLU A 192 6.60 -3.06 17.87
C GLU A 192 5.18 -2.52 18.13
N VAL A 193 4.34 -2.41 17.09
CA VAL A 193 2.92 -2.05 17.25
C VAL A 193 2.16 -3.14 18.01
N GLU A 194 2.40 -4.42 17.71
CA GLU A 194 1.82 -5.56 18.43
C GLU A 194 2.21 -5.55 19.92
N ALA A 195 3.45 -5.15 20.25
CA ALA A 195 3.88 -4.97 21.64
C ALA A 195 3.13 -3.85 22.36
N VAL A 196 2.76 -2.76 21.68
CA VAL A 196 1.86 -1.73 22.23
C VAL A 196 0.48 -2.33 22.49
N PHE A 197 -0.08 -3.06 21.53
CA PHE A 197 -1.39 -3.70 21.66
C PHE A 197 -1.44 -4.71 22.81
N ALA A 198 -0.34 -5.42 23.06
CA ALA A 198 -0.18 -6.31 24.21
C ALA A 198 0.11 -5.59 25.55
N GLY A 199 0.19 -4.26 25.57
CA GLY A 199 0.50 -3.48 26.77
C GLY A 199 1.96 -3.57 27.25
N GLN A 200 2.86 -4.09 26.41
CA GLN A 200 4.27 -4.31 26.76
C GLN A 200 5.14 -3.08 26.55
N LYS A 201 4.71 -2.17 25.67
CA LYS A 201 5.44 -0.93 25.35
C LYS A 201 4.51 0.28 25.26
N GLN A 202 5.06 1.45 25.59
CA GLN A 202 4.41 2.72 25.29
C GLN A 202 4.50 3.04 23.79
N PRO A 203 3.51 3.74 23.19
CA PRO A 203 3.51 4.06 21.77
C PRO A 203 4.78 4.75 21.28
N GLN A 204 5.30 5.74 22.03
CA GLN A 204 6.54 6.44 21.65
C GLN A 204 7.73 5.48 21.62
N GLN A 205 7.93 4.71 22.70
CA GLN A 205 9.01 3.74 22.80
C GLN A 205 8.97 2.71 21.67
N ALA A 206 7.79 2.17 21.36
CA ALA A 206 7.62 1.22 20.27
C ALA A 206 7.99 1.82 18.91
N MET A 207 7.60 3.06 18.64
CA MET A 207 7.96 3.72 17.38
C MET A 207 9.43 4.08 17.30
N ASP A 208 10.06 4.45 18.42
CA ASP A 208 11.51 4.68 18.50
C ASP A 208 12.29 3.39 18.19
N ASP A 209 11.88 2.27 18.80
CA ASP A 209 12.48 0.96 18.56
C ASP A 209 12.25 0.48 17.12
N ALA A 210 11.05 0.70 16.57
CA ALA A 210 10.73 0.37 15.18
C ALA A 210 11.61 1.15 14.19
N VAL A 211 11.80 2.45 14.43
CA VAL A 211 12.69 3.30 13.62
C VAL A 211 14.13 2.84 13.73
N LYS A 212 14.62 2.57 14.95
CA LYS A 212 15.97 2.07 15.18
C LYS A 212 16.22 0.77 14.41
N ARG A 213 15.38 -0.25 14.62
CA ARG A 213 15.48 -1.55 13.95
C ARG A 213 15.34 -1.42 12.43
N GLY A 214 14.40 -0.61 11.96
CA GLY A 214 14.20 -0.33 10.55
C GLY A 214 15.44 0.29 9.90
N ASN A 215 16.06 1.27 10.54
CA ASN A 215 17.27 1.93 10.04
C ASN A 215 18.48 0.99 10.06
N GLU A 216 18.64 0.14 11.07
CA GLU A 216 19.66 -0.91 11.08
C GLU A 216 19.53 -1.84 9.85
N ILE A 217 18.29 -2.24 9.50
CA ILE A 217 18.00 -3.05 8.31
C ILE A 217 18.34 -2.30 7.01
N LEU A 218 18.02 -1.01 6.93
CA LEU A 218 18.39 -0.18 5.76
C LEU A 218 19.91 -0.10 5.60
N ARG A 219 20.66 0.10 6.69
CA ARG A 219 22.14 0.13 6.67
C ARG A 219 22.75 -1.22 6.29
N GLN A 220 22.16 -2.34 6.72
CA GLN A 220 22.58 -3.67 6.26
C GLN A 220 22.41 -3.82 4.75
N PHE A 221 21.27 -3.40 4.20
CA PHE A 221 21.02 -3.43 2.75
C PHE A 221 22.02 -2.55 2.00
N GLU A 222 22.24 -1.33 2.47
CA GLU A 222 23.21 -0.40 1.89
C GLU A 222 24.62 -0.99 1.85
N LYS A 223 25.08 -1.59 2.96
CA LYS A 223 26.39 -2.25 3.03
C LYS A 223 26.53 -3.42 2.05
N LEU A 224 25.49 -4.24 1.89
CA LEU A 224 25.48 -5.38 0.96
C LEU A 224 25.49 -4.97 -0.53
N ASN A 225 25.14 -3.72 -0.81
CA ASN A 225 25.05 -3.16 -2.15
C ASN A 225 26.05 -2.03 -2.39
N ALA A 226 26.96 -1.79 -1.45
CA ALA A 226 28.03 -0.81 -1.60
C ALA A 226 28.89 -1.14 -2.84
N GLY A 227 29.13 -0.14 -3.69
CA GLY A 227 29.93 -0.30 -4.91
C GLY A 227 29.21 -0.97 -6.08
N LYS A 228 27.95 -1.39 -5.93
CA LYS A 228 27.12 -1.88 -7.04
C LYS A 228 26.35 -0.72 -7.64
N THR A 229 26.88 -0.07 -8.67
CA THR A 229 26.12 0.90 -9.47
C THR A 229 25.19 0.16 -10.43
N PRO A 230 23.98 0.66 -10.71
CA PRO A 230 23.09 0.07 -11.73
C PRO A 230 23.73 -0.03 -13.13
N GLU A 231 24.81 0.72 -13.37
CA GLU A 231 25.51 0.75 -14.66
C GLU A 231 26.64 -0.28 -14.80
N THR A 232 27.17 -0.85 -13.71
CA THR A 232 28.28 -1.82 -13.78
C THR A 232 27.84 -3.23 -14.20
N GLU A 233 26.56 -3.41 -14.54
CA GLU A 233 25.99 -4.65 -15.07
C GLU A 233 25.24 -4.44 -16.40
N ARG A 234 25.64 -3.46 -17.22
CA ARG A 234 25.30 -3.44 -18.65
C ARG A 234 26.34 -4.27 -19.42
N PRO A 235 26.02 -5.46 -19.96
CA PRO A 235 26.75 -5.99 -21.10
C PRO A 235 26.56 -5.10 -22.33
#